data_AF-A0A0A7HNI7-F1
#
_entry.id   AF-A0A0A7HNI7-F1
#
_cell.length_a   1.000
_cell.length_b   1.000
_cell.length_c   1.000
_cell.angle_alpha   90.00
_cell.angle_beta   90.00
_cell.angle_gamma   90.00
#
_symmetry.space_group_name_H-M   'P 1'
#
loop_
_entity.id
_entity.type
_entity.pdbx_description
1 polymer ?
#
loop_
_entity_poly.entity_id
_entity_poly.type
_entity_poly.pdbx_seq_one_letter_code
_entity_poly.pdbx_strand_id
1 'polypeptide(L)'
;MLAVWGQFLDHDVTATALSQKQNGESISCCNSNDTLPSECFPVYLDINDYFQKFNISCMEFVRSAPAPTCCLGPREQMNQVTAFIDGSVVYGADENTVKSLRTMEKGLLKMFITSDNRSLLPASYDMTDGCNREEQKNKGRYCFLSGDKRANENLHLTSMHLIWARQHNLIAKNLAQLNPHWNDETIFQESRRIL
;
A
#
# COMPACT_ATOMS: atom_id res chain seq x y z
N MET A 1 15.39 3.07 12.83
CA MET A 1 13.96 3.26 13.11
C MET A 1 13.43 4.60 12.59
N LEU A 2 14.13 5.73 12.79
CA LEU A 2 13.69 7.06 12.33
C LEU A 2 13.25 7.11 10.85
N ALA A 3 14.09 6.62 9.92
CA ALA A 3 13.76 6.62 8.48
C ALA A 3 12.51 5.80 8.15
N VAL A 4 12.33 4.64 8.81
CA VAL A 4 11.19 3.75 8.58
C VAL A 4 9.91 4.35 9.14
N TRP A 5 9.97 5.01 10.30
CA TRP A 5 8.84 5.77 10.85
C TRP A 5 8.44 6.91 9.91
N GLY A 6 9.42 7.63 9.34
CA GLY A 6 9.15 8.67 8.35
C GLY A 6 8.40 8.15 7.13
N GLN A 7 8.84 7.01 6.56
CA GLN A 7 8.15 6.37 5.45
C GLN A 7 6.74 5.89 5.84
N PHE A 8 6.59 5.25 6.99
CA PHE A 8 5.30 4.78 7.48
C PHE A 8 4.31 5.94 7.69
N LEU A 9 4.79 7.07 8.21
CA LEU A 9 3.97 8.28 8.39
C LEU A 9 3.62 8.94 7.05
N ASP A 10 4.55 9.01 6.10
CA ASP A 10 4.27 9.50 4.74
C ASP A 10 3.11 8.74 4.11
N HIS A 11 3.08 7.41 4.29
CA HIS A 11 2.03 6.56 3.74
C HIS A 11 0.65 6.76 4.38
N ASP A 12 0.58 7.44 5.54
CA ASP A 12 -0.69 7.79 6.18
C ASP A 12 -1.31 9.06 5.59
N VAL A 13 -0.49 9.94 5.03
CA VAL A 13 -0.92 11.28 4.61
C VAL A 13 -0.85 11.51 3.10
N THR A 14 0.01 10.78 2.37
CA THR A 14 0.12 10.94 0.92
C THR A 14 0.27 9.61 0.15
N ALA A 15 -0.44 9.53 -0.97
CA ALA A 15 -0.33 8.48 -1.98
C ALA A 15 -0.74 9.08 -3.33
N THR A 16 0.21 9.40 -4.20
CA THR A 16 -0.11 10.02 -5.49
C THR A 16 -0.49 8.96 -6.53
N ALA A 17 -1.67 9.09 -7.14
CA ALA A 17 -2.12 8.19 -8.20
C ALA A 17 -1.19 8.24 -9.42
N LEU A 18 -0.90 7.09 -10.03
CA LEU A 18 -0.16 6.99 -11.30
C LEU A 18 -1.12 6.82 -12.48
N SER A 19 -0.77 7.37 -13.64
CA SER A 19 -1.48 7.07 -14.89
C SER A 19 -1.32 5.58 -15.25
N GLN A 20 -2.41 4.97 -15.71
CA GLN A 20 -2.46 3.58 -16.13
C GLN A 20 -3.09 3.46 -17.52
N LYS A 21 -2.87 2.33 -18.19
CA LYS A 21 -3.59 1.99 -19.43
C LYS A 21 -5.07 1.74 -19.13
N GLN A 22 -5.91 1.74 -20.17
CA GLN A 22 -7.36 1.50 -20.02
C GLN A 22 -7.70 0.15 -19.39
N ASN A 23 -6.82 -0.85 -19.53
CA ASN A 23 -6.95 -2.18 -18.92
C ASN A 23 -6.38 -2.25 -17.48
N GLY A 24 -5.92 -1.13 -16.90
CA GLY A 24 -5.31 -1.06 -15.57
C GLY A 24 -3.83 -1.43 -15.52
N GLU A 25 -3.22 -1.83 -16.64
CA GLU A 25 -1.79 -2.15 -16.69
C GLU A 25 -0.90 -0.90 -16.58
N SER A 26 0.34 -1.12 -16.13
CA SER A 26 1.36 -0.08 -16.11
C SER A 26 1.77 0.36 -17.53
N ILE A 27 2.10 1.64 -17.66
CA ILE A 27 2.63 2.23 -18.90
C ILE A 27 4.15 2.01 -18.93
N SER A 28 4.70 1.57 -20.07
CA SER A 28 6.16 1.54 -20.31
C SER A 28 6.55 2.74 -21.17
N CYS A 29 7.52 3.49 -20.68
CA CYS A 29 7.99 4.77 -21.19
C CYS A 29 9.41 4.71 -21.77
N CYS A 30 10.14 3.62 -21.54
CA CYS A 30 11.45 3.40 -22.15
C CYS A 30 11.41 2.64 -23.48
N ASN A 31 10.24 2.16 -23.91
CA ASN A 31 10.12 1.40 -25.15
C ASN A 31 10.15 2.34 -26.36
N SER A 32 11.12 2.13 -27.26
CA SER A 32 11.47 3.04 -28.36
C SER A 32 10.57 2.94 -29.60
N ASN A 33 9.71 1.91 -29.66
CA ASN A 33 9.06 1.52 -30.92
C ASN A 33 7.70 2.20 -31.17
N ASP A 34 7.13 2.85 -30.16
CA ASP A 34 5.85 3.57 -30.27
C ASP A 34 6.06 5.07 -30.03
N THR A 35 5.15 5.90 -30.58
CA THR A 35 5.05 7.29 -30.13
C THR A 35 4.84 7.32 -28.62
N LEU A 36 5.76 7.98 -27.92
CA LEU A 36 5.77 8.03 -26.47
C LEU A 36 4.43 8.57 -25.94
N PRO A 37 3.72 7.85 -25.06
CA PRO A 37 2.48 8.33 -24.47
C PRO A 37 2.65 9.67 -23.75
N SER A 38 1.61 10.50 -23.71
CA SER A 38 1.64 11.82 -23.05
C SER A 38 1.87 11.74 -21.53
N GLU A 39 1.58 10.57 -20.98
CA GLU A 39 1.74 10.17 -19.59
C GLU A 39 3.19 9.82 -19.25
N CYS A 40 4.07 9.65 -20.24
CA CYS A 40 5.46 9.28 -20.02
C CYS A 40 6.36 10.51 -19.86
N PHE A 41 7.31 10.40 -18.94
CA PHE A 41 8.38 11.37 -18.79
C PHE A 41 9.70 10.65 -18.43
N PRO A 42 10.19 9.76 -19.33
CA PRO A 42 11.31 8.87 -19.05
C PRO A 42 12.57 9.65 -18.72
N VAL A 43 13.40 9.09 -17.82
CA VAL A 43 14.70 9.66 -17.47
C VAL A 43 15.76 8.98 -18.32
N TYR A 44 16.25 9.68 -19.33
CA TYR A 44 17.35 9.19 -20.16
C TYR A 44 18.67 9.27 -19.42
N LEU A 45 19.45 8.19 -19.50
CA LEU A 45 20.76 8.10 -18.86
C LEU A 45 21.84 8.59 -19.81
N ASP A 46 22.86 9.26 -19.25
CA ASP A 46 24.01 9.72 -20.02
C ASP A 46 24.80 8.55 -20.62
N ILE A 47 25.50 8.81 -21.73
CA ILE A 47 26.34 7.80 -22.41
C ILE A 47 27.50 7.29 -21.54
N ASN A 48 27.89 8.06 -20.52
CA ASN A 48 28.95 7.70 -19.58
C ASN A 48 28.38 7.17 -18.24
N ASP A 49 27.07 7.00 -18.13
CA ASP A 49 26.44 6.46 -16.92
C ASP A 49 26.89 5.00 -16.68
N TYR A 50 27.08 4.63 -15.40
CA TYR A 50 27.48 3.27 -15.02
C TYR A 50 26.52 2.19 -15.55
N PHE A 51 25.22 2.51 -15.62
CA PHE A 51 24.18 1.59 -16.08
C PHE A 51 24.28 1.25 -17.58
N GLN A 52 25.05 2.00 -18.36
CA GLN A 52 25.35 1.67 -19.77
C GLN A 52 26.06 0.31 -19.91
N LYS A 53 26.82 -0.11 -18.89
CA LYS A 53 27.46 -1.44 -18.85
C LYS A 53 26.45 -2.60 -18.86
N PHE A 54 25.21 -2.33 -18.47
CA PHE A 54 24.10 -3.28 -18.48
C PHE A 54 23.12 -3.04 -19.65
N ASN A 55 23.52 -2.21 -20.63
CA ASN A 55 22.68 -1.82 -21.76
C ASN A 55 21.37 -1.13 -21.34
N ILE A 56 21.40 -0.38 -20.23
CA ILE A 56 20.29 0.44 -19.74
C ILE A 56 20.60 1.90 -20.07
N SER A 57 19.73 2.52 -20.86
CA SER A 57 19.85 3.92 -21.30
C SER A 57 18.66 4.79 -20.88
N CYS A 58 17.66 4.20 -20.22
CA CYS A 58 16.42 4.86 -19.84
C CYS A 58 15.88 4.25 -18.53
N MET A 59 15.40 5.10 -17.64
CA MET A 59 14.63 4.71 -16.46
C MET A 59 13.15 5.01 -16.65
N GLU A 60 12.31 4.03 -16.34
CA GLU A 60 10.86 4.11 -16.46
C GLU A 60 10.32 5.20 -15.53
N PHE A 61 9.57 6.15 -16.10
CA PHE A 61 8.91 7.20 -15.31
C PHE A 61 7.58 7.56 -15.96
N VAL A 62 6.51 7.24 -15.24
CA VAL A 62 5.13 7.57 -15.60
C VAL A 62 4.70 8.77 -14.76
N ARG A 63 4.17 9.80 -15.39
CA ARG A 63 3.64 10.98 -14.71
C ARG A 63 2.44 10.58 -13.85
N SER A 64 2.33 11.21 -12.69
CA SER A 64 1.15 11.10 -11.81
C SER A 64 -0.15 11.39 -12.57
N ALA A 65 -1.20 10.65 -12.28
CA ALA A 65 -2.51 10.82 -12.90
C ALA A 65 -3.06 12.23 -12.62
N PRO A 66 -3.72 12.88 -13.59
CA PRO A 66 -4.34 14.18 -13.38
C PRO A 66 -5.57 14.03 -12.49
N ALA A 67 -5.76 14.94 -11.53
CA ALA A 67 -6.99 15.01 -10.76
C ALA A 67 -8.17 15.41 -11.69
N PRO A 68 -9.35 14.79 -11.55
CA PRO A 68 -10.54 15.11 -12.34
C PRO A 68 -11.20 16.40 -11.82
N THR A 69 -10.58 17.55 -12.07
CA THR A 69 -11.12 18.87 -11.65
C THR A 69 -12.31 19.34 -12.51
N CYS A 70 -12.55 18.69 -13.65
CA CYS A 70 -13.63 18.98 -14.61
C CYS A 70 -13.65 20.45 -15.12
N CYS A 71 -12.52 21.16 -15.02
CA CYS A 71 -12.35 22.53 -15.48
C CYS A 71 -11.00 22.71 -16.21
N LEU A 72 -10.94 23.68 -17.13
CA LEU A 72 -9.67 24.09 -17.74
C LEU A 72 -8.81 24.80 -16.70
N GLY A 73 -7.56 24.35 -16.53
CA GLY A 73 -6.64 24.92 -15.56
C GLY A 73 -5.31 24.17 -15.51
N PRO A 74 -4.42 24.55 -14.58
CA PRO A 74 -3.21 23.79 -14.29
C PRO A 74 -3.51 22.34 -13.94
N ARG A 75 -2.59 21.43 -14.27
CA ARG A 75 -2.73 20.01 -13.94
C ARG A 75 -2.48 19.80 -12.45
N GLU A 76 -3.49 19.39 -11.72
CA GLU A 76 -3.39 18.93 -10.33
C GLU A 76 -3.26 17.41 -10.23
N GLN A 77 -2.77 16.91 -9.10
CA GLN A 77 -2.65 15.47 -8.82
C GLN A 77 -3.61 15.06 -7.70
N MET A 78 -3.96 13.78 -7.66
CA MET A 78 -4.88 13.24 -6.67
C MET A 78 -4.12 12.49 -5.57
N ASN A 79 -4.43 12.81 -4.32
CA ASN A 79 -4.06 11.99 -3.17
C ASN A 79 -5.07 10.85 -2.99
N GLN A 80 -4.59 9.61 -2.90
CA GLN A 80 -5.41 8.40 -2.78
C GLN A 80 -5.64 7.97 -1.32
N VAL A 81 -5.01 8.65 -0.36
CA VAL A 81 -5.22 8.44 1.09
C VAL A 81 -5.85 9.66 1.74
N THR A 82 -6.25 9.52 3.00
CA THR A 82 -6.73 10.65 3.80
C THR A 82 -5.56 11.62 4.05
N ALA A 83 -5.86 12.91 4.25
CA ALA A 83 -4.83 13.91 4.53
C ALA A 83 -4.47 14.00 6.02
N PHE A 84 -5.19 13.27 6.88
CA PHE A 84 -5.04 13.30 8.33
C PHE A 84 -4.06 12.23 8.79
N ILE A 85 -3.42 12.46 9.92
CA ILE A 85 -2.72 11.40 10.64
C ILE A 85 -3.78 10.64 11.43
N ASP A 86 -4.40 9.66 10.79
CA ASP A 86 -5.58 8.93 11.29
C ASP A 86 -5.43 7.40 11.21
N GLY A 87 -4.23 6.92 10.90
CA GLY A 87 -3.91 5.51 10.77
C GLY A 87 -4.51 4.85 9.53
N SER A 88 -4.95 5.60 8.52
CA SER A 88 -5.33 5.07 7.20
C SER A 88 -4.27 4.14 6.61
N VAL A 89 -2.98 4.33 6.93
CA VAL A 89 -1.89 3.41 6.58
C VAL A 89 -2.10 1.98 7.13
N VAL A 90 -2.83 1.83 8.25
CA VAL A 90 -3.23 0.56 8.86
C VAL A 90 -4.62 0.13 8.41
N TYR A 91 -5.58 1.08 8.36
CA TYR A 91 -7.01 0.78 8.24
C TYR A 91 -7.55 0.87 6.81
N GLY A 92 -6.89 1.61 5.93
CA GLY A 92 -7.35 1.95 4.60
C GLY A 92 -8.06 3.30 4.55
N ALA A 93 -7.98 3.95 3.39
CA ALA A 93 -8.62 5.25 3.13
C ALA A 93 -10.07 5.14 2.62
N ASP A 94 -10.51 3.93 2.24
CA ASP A 94 -11.87 3.66 1.76
C ASP A 94 -12.54 2.53 2.54
N GLU A 95 -13.88 2.55 2.59
CA GLU A 95 -14.66 1.58 3.37
C GLU A 95 -14.47 0.12 2.92
N ASN A 96 -14.24 -0.12 1.63
CA ASN A 96 -14.09 -1.48 1.14
C ASN A 96 -12.76 -2.07 1.62
N THR A 97 -11.68 -1.28 1.59
CA THR A 97 -10.39 -1.67 2.17
C THR A 97 -10.54 -1.92 3.67
N VAL A 98 -11.14 -0.99 4.42
CA VAL A 98 -11.40 -1.15 5.87
C VAL A 98 -12.15 -2.44 6.18
N LYS A 99 -13.27 -2.70 5.49
CA LYS A 99 -14.07 -3.93 5.67
C LYS A 99 -13.29 -5.19 5.29
N SER A 100 -12.50 -5.13 4.23
CA SER A 100 -11.72 -6.30 3.77
C SER A 100 -10.62 -6.69 4.77
N LEU A 101 -10.05 -5.74 5.50
CA LEU A 101 -9.01 -5.96 6.50
C LEU A 101 -9.55 -6.45 7.84
N ARG A 102 -10.85 -6.31 8.11
CA ARG A 102 -11.50 -6.73 9.37
C ARG A 102 -11.93 -8.18 9.34
N THR A 103 -11.91 -8.84 10.51
CA THR A 103 -12.56 -10.14 10.71
C THR A 103 -14.08 -10.02 10.78
N MET A 104 -14.58 -8.81 11.07
CA MET A 104 -15.98 -8.53 11.43
C MET A 104 -16.41 -9.26 12.72
N GLU A 105 -15.44 -9.67 13.54
CA GLU A 105 -15.65 -10.29 14.84
C GLU A 105 -14.73 -9.67 15.90
N LYS A 106 -15.32 -9.26 17.04
CA LYS A 106 -14.62 -8.72 18.23
C LYS A 106 -13.76 -7.49 17.94
N GLY A 107 -14.10 -6.75 16.89
CA GLY A 107 -13.41 -5.55 16.43
C GLY A 107 -11.99 -5.82 15.92
N LEU A 108 -11.69 -7.04 15.45
CA LEU A 108 -10.32 -7.43 15.09
C LEU A 108 -10.00 -7.16 13.61
N LEU A 109 -8.73 -6.87 13.36
CA LEU A 109 -8.10 -7.00 12.05
C LEU A 109 -7.74 -8.46 11.77
N LYS A 110 -7.91 -8.88 10.51
CA LYS A 110 -7.47 -10.19 10.03
C LYS A 110 -5.96 -10.31 10.20
N MET A 111 -5.52 -11.52 10.54
CA MET A 111 -4.11 -11.88 10.62
C MET A 111 -3.89 -13.23 9.93
N PHE A 112 -2.73 -13.42 9.30
CA PHE A 112 -2.29 -14.72 8.82
C PHE A 112 -1.53 -15.44 9.93
N ILE A 113 -1.97 -16.65 10.31
CA ILE A 113 -1.28 -17.46 11.31
C ILE A 113 -0.41 -18.49 10.59
N THR A 114 0.90 -18.43 10.81
CA THR A 114 1.86 -19.39 10.26
C THR A 114 1.78 -20.74 10.97
N SER A 115 2.36 -21.79 10.37
CA SER A 115 2.41 -23.13 10.97
C SER A 115 3.11 -23.19 12.33
N ASP A 116 4.03 -22.26 12.59
CA ASP A 116 4.70 -22.07 13.88
C ASP A 116 4.00 -21.04 14.80
N ASN A 117 2.72 -20.77 14.55
CA ASN A 117 1.83 -19.95 15.38
C ASN A 117 2.25 -18.47 15.51
N ARG A 118 2.95 -17.93 14.52
CA ARG A 118 3.23 -16.48 14.44
C ARG A 118 2.09 -15.78 13.70
N SER A 119 1.74 -14.60 14.18
CA SER A 119 0.71 -13.76 13.56
C SER A 119 1.34 -12.74 12.62
N LEU A 120 1.12 -12.85 11.32
CA LEU A 120 1.54 -11.91 10.29
C LEU A 120 0.33 -11.13 9.75
N LEU A 121 0.58 -10.11 8.93
CA LEU A 121 -0.49 -9.44 8.18
C LEU A 121 -1.20 -10.46 7.27
N PRO A 122 -2.45 -10.24 6.86
CA PRO A 122 -3.13 -11.11 5.90
C PRO A 122 -2.32 -11.24 4.62
N ALA A 123 -2.21 -12.44 4.06
CA ALA A 123 -1.56 -12.64 2.76
C ALA A 123 -2.46 -12.13 1.62
N SER A 124 -1.88 -11.45 0.65
CA SER A 124 -2.51 -11.18 -0.63
C SER A 124 -2.35 -12.41 -1.53
N TYR A 125 -3.41 -12.75 -2.27
CA TYR A 125 -3.39 -13.78 -3.29
C TYR A 125 -3.58 -13.21 -4.70
N ASP A 126 -3.54 -11.88 -4.83
CA ASP A 126 -3.63 -11.21 -6.12
C ASP A 126 -2.33 -11.44 -6.90
N MET A 127 -2.44 -12.11 -8.06
CA MET A 127 -1.29 -12.44 -8.92
C MET A 127 -0.71 -11.21 -9.63
N THR A 128 -1.43 -10.08 -9.63
CA THR A 128 -0.95 -8.80 -10.17
C THR A 128 0.02 -8.09 -9.23
N ASP A 129 0.05 -8.48 -7.95
CA ASP A 129 1.02 -7.94 -6.99
C ASP A 129 2.44 -8.43 -7.29
N GLY A 130 3.42 -7.51 -7.17
CA GLY A 130 4.82 -7.79 -7.50
C GLY A 130 5.43 -8.98 -6.76
N CYS A 131 5.08 -9.19 -5.48
CA CYS A 131 5.55 -10.33 -4.68
C CYS A 131 4.78 -11.63 -4.91
N ASN A 132 3.65 -11.59 -5.64
CA ASN A 132 2.78 -12.74 -5.91
C ASN A 132 2.86 -13.26 -7.34
N ARG A 133 3.68 -12.64 -8.21
CA ARG A 133 3.96 -13.15 -9.56
C ARG A 133 4.30 -14.64 -9.50
N GLU A 134 3.93 -15.41 -10.51
CA GLU A 134 4.03 -16.88 -10.52
C GLU A 134 5.42 -17.38 -10.08
N GLU A 135 6.49 -16.75 -10.57
CA GLU A 135 7.86 -17.06 -10.18
C GLU A 135 8.13 -16.86 -8.67
N GLN A 136 7.61 -15.79 -8.08
CA GLN A 136 7.78 -15.46 -6.66
C GLN A 136 6.91 -16.37 -5.79
N LYS A 137 5.68 -16.63 -6.22
CA LYS A 137 4.75 -17.56 -5.56
C LYS A 137 5.32 -18.99 -5.52
N ASN A 138 5.94 -19.46 -6.60
CA ASN A 138 6.61 -20.76 -6.66
C ASN A 138 7.80 -20.84 -5.69
N LYS A 139 8.38 -19.70 -5.31
CA LYS A 139 9.41 -19.58 -4.25
C LYS A 139 8.82 -19.42 -2.85
N GLY A 140 7.50 -19.57 -2.69
CA GLY A 140 6.79 -19.42 -1.43
C GLY A 140 6.69 -17.97 -0.94
N ARG A 141 6.90 -16.98 -1.82
CA ARG A 141 6.79 -15.55 -1.49
C ARG A 141 5.38 -15.07 -1.73
N TYR A 142 4.95 -14.12 -0.92
CA TYR A 142 3.66 -13.46 -1.05
C TYR A 142 3.73 -12.03 -0.52
N CYS A 143 2.86 -11.15 -1.03
CA CYS A 143 2.65 -9.83 -0.45
C CYS A 143 1.66 -9.91 0.73
N PHE A 144 1.68 -8.90 1.58
CA PHE A 144 0.73 -8.69 2.67
C PHE A 144 -0.30 -7.63 2.32
N LEU A 145 -1.52 -7.78 2.83
CA LEU A 145 -2.56 -6.77 2.79
C LEU A 145 -2.45 -5.85 4.01
N SER A 146 -2.64 -4.56 3.78
CA SER A 146 -2.72 -3.52 4.82
C SER A 146 -3.57 -2.35 4.33
N GLY A 147 -3.69 -1.29 5.13
CA GLY A 147 -4.43 -0.09 4.76
C GLY A 147 -3.82 0.67 3.58
N ASP A 148 -2.50 0.64 3.46
CA ASP A 148 -1.76 1.20 2.34
C ASP A 148 -1.17 0.11 1.42
N LYS A 149 -1.27 0.31 0.09
CA LYS A 149 -0.83 -0.65 -0.93
C LYS A 149 0.69 -0.83 -0.99
N ARG A 150 1.47 0.11 -0.45
CA ARG A 150 2.93 0.08 -0.48
C ARG A 150 3.53 -0.60 0.75
N ALA A 151 2.72 -1.26 1.59
CA ALA A 151 3.19 -1.96 2.79
C ALA A 151 4.29 -3.01 2.54
N ASN A 152 4.45 -3.48 1.30
CA ASN A 152 5.42 -4.50 0.88
C ASN A 152 6.67 -3.94 0.20
N GLU A 153 6.85 -2.62 0.15
CA GLU A 153 7.97 -1.98 -0.55
C GLU A 153 9.34 -2.42 0.01
N ASN A 154 9.43 -2.54 1.33
CA ASN A 154 10.59 -3.11 2.01
C ASN A 154 10.20 -3.78 3.33
N LEU A 155 11.04 -4.70 3.78
CA LEU A 155 10.78 -5.52 4.98
C LEU A 155 10.60 -4.70 6.27
N HIS A 156 11.31 -3.57 6.40
CA HIS A 156 11.20 -2.73 7.60
C HIS A 156 9.84 -2.03 7.66
N LEU A 157 9.38 -1.49 6.54
CA LEU A 157 8.03 -0.91 6.43
C LEU A 157 6.96 -1.96 6.72
N THR A 158 7.03 -3.15 6.10
CA THR A 158 6.10 -4.26 6.38
C THR A 158 6.05 -4.62 7.87
N SER A 159 7.20 -4.59 8.55
CA SER A 159 7.29 -4.84 9.98
C SER A 159 6.57 -3.76 10.80
N MET A 160 6.61 -2.49 10.37
CA MET A 160 5.85 -1.41 11.03
C MET A 160 4.34 -1.60 10.87
N HIS A 161 3.85 -1.91 9.66
CA HIS A 161 2.44 -2.24 9.45
C HIS A 161 2.00 -3.41 10.35
N LEU A 162 2.82 -4.45 10.45
CA LEU A 162 2.54 -5.61 11.30
C LEU A 162 2.46 -5.25 12.80
N ILE A 163 3.37 -4.40 13.29
CA ILE A 163 3.38 -3.97 14.69
C ILE A 163 2.06 -3.26 15.02
N TRP A 164 1.61 -2.33 14.17
CA TRP A 164 0.38 -1.58 14.42
C TRP A 164 -0.88 -2.42 14.26
N ALA A 165 -0.93 -3.35 13.31
CA ALA A 165 -2.05 -4.30 13.22
C ALA A 165 -2.15 -5.22 14.45
N ARG A 166 -1.01 -5.69 14.98
CA ARG A 166 -0.97 -6.44 16.24
C ARG A 166 -1.39 -5.58 17.43
N GLN A 167 -0.97 -4.32 17.47
CA GLN A 167 -1.33 -3.38 18.53
C GLN A 167 -2.83 -3.10 18.53
N HIS A 168 -3.45 -2.91 17.37
CA HIS A 168 -4.91 -2.80 17.24
C HIS A 168 -5.60 -4.01 17.86
N ASN A 169 -5.19 -5.22 17.46
CA ASN A 169 -5.79 -6.46 17.97
C ASN A 169 -5.56 -6.68 19.48
N LEU A 170 -4.46 -6.16 20.03
CA LEU A 170 -4.22 -6.16 21.48
C LEU A 170 -5.20 -5.23 22.20
N ILE A 171 -5.36 -3.99 21.71
CA ILE A 171 -6.30 -3.01 22.26
C ILE A 171 -7.74 -3.55 22.17
N ALA A 172 -8.15 -4.07 21.01
CA ALA A 172 -9.49 -4.60 20.78
C ALA A 172 -9.83 -5.74 21.75
N LYS A 173 -8.90 -6.68 21.97
CA LYS A 173 -9.08 -7.76 22.96
C LYS A 173 -9.26 -7.22 24.38
N ASN A 174 -8.48 -6.23 24.77
CA ASN A 174 -8.59 -5.62 26.10
C ASN A 174 -9.90 -4.85 26.26
N LEU A 175 -10.31 -4.08 25.24
CA LEU A 175 -11.58 -3.36 25.24
C LEU A 175 -12.78 -4.31 25.29
N ALA A 176 -12.74 -5.42 24.55
CA ALA A 176 -13.78 -6.44 24.59
C ALA A 176 -13.91 -7.11 25.98
N GLN A 177 -12.80 -7.31 26.68
CA GLN A 177 -12.81 -7.83 28.06
C GLN A 177 -13.36 -6.82 29.05
N LEU A 178 -12.99 -5.55 28.93
CA LEU A 178 -13.46 -4.48 29.81
C LEU A 178 -14.93 -4.12 29.56
N ASN A 179 -15.39 -4.24 28.30
CA ASN A 179 -16.74 -3.88 27.88
C ASN A 179 -17.43 -5.05 27.17
N PRO A 180 -17.89 -6.10 27.90
CA PRO A 180 -18.52 -7.27 27.29
C PRO A 180 -19.82 -6.98 26.52
N HIS A 181 -20.40 -5.80 26.71
CA HIS A 181 -21.63 -5.34 26.07
C HIS A 181 -21.38 -4.59 24.75
N TRP A 182 -20.12 -4.26 24.42
CA TRP A 182 -19.79 -3.61 23.15
C TRP A 182 -19.85 -4.61 22.00
N ASN A 183 -20.40 -4.15 20.87
CA ASN A 183 -20.43 -4.95 19.65
C ASN A 183 -19.09 -4.82 18.87
N ASP A 184 -18.97 -5.61 17.80
CA ASP A 184 -17.80 -5.61 16.91
C ASP A 184 -17.41 -4.20 16.43
N GLU A 185 -18.39 -3.42 15.97
CA GLU A 185 -18.16 -2.10 15.40
C GLU A 185 -17.65 -1.11 16.43
N THR A 186 -18.26 -1.07 17.63
CA THR A 186 -17.80 -0.21 18.72
C THR A 186 -16.38 -0.56 19.12
N ILE A 187 -16.05 -1.85 19.29
CA ILE A 187 -14.68 -2.27 19.65
C ILE A 187 -13.68 -1.87 18.56
N PHE A 188 -14.02 -2.06 17.29
CA PHE A 188 -13.16 -1.69 16.17
C PHE A 188 -12.88 -0.18 16.15
N GLN A 189 -13.93 0.65 16.21
CA GLN A 189 -13.79 2.11 16.14
C GLN A 189 -13.06 2.68 17.36
N GLU A 190 -13.30 2.14 18.55
CA GLU A 190 -12.60 2.55 19.76
C GLU A 190 -11.12 2.15 19.74
N SER A 191 -10.81 0.94 19.25
CA SER A 191 -9.43 0.49 19.06
C SER A 191 -8.71 1.33 18.01
N ARG A 192 -9.40 1.69 16.92
CA ARG A 192 -8.91 2.60 15.88
C ARG A 192 -8.67 4.01 16.41
N ARG A 193 -9.53 4.53 17.28
CA ARG A 193 -9.40 5.90 17.81
C ARG A 193 -8.21 6.06 18.76
N ILE A 194 -7.85 5.00 19.50
CA ILE A 194 -6.72 5.01 20.44
C ILE A 194 -5.38 4.99 19.70
N LEU A 195 -5.36 4.41 18.50
CA LEU A 195 -4.17 4.05 17.75
C LEU A 195 -3.94 5.06 16.62
#